data_AF-A0A7Z3DZS9-F1
#
_entry.id   AF-A0A7Z3DZS9-F1
#
_cell.length_a   1.000
_cell.length_b   1.000
_cell.length_c   1.000
_cell.angle_alpha   90.00
_cell.angle_beta   90.00
_cell.angle_gamma   90.00
#
_symmetry.space_group_name_H-M   'P 1'
#
loop_
_entity.id
_entity.type
_entity.pdbx_description
1 polymer ?
#
loop_
_entity_poly.entity_id
_entity_poly.type
_entity_poly.pdbx_seq_one_letter_code
_entity_poly.pdbx_strand_id
1 'polypeptide(L)'
;MGSLEWVRELKSSSGNTNSNIASQEKLIIQGILQDEHKFDNNPEVQSVLSDFDNLDFSNGPFNYPLYSMNYNEGKEANPFDKIAKYYGRNKNVFLFIAMLRDKWQSEKIIDIVSKKCDVQAQEKFIERMNIYLNRVNKGELDAKEFLNSDLAAFFNGYHTACQGHNCNIYKNLNINITEPEQTLEISHLFTKKTKKMERSKSELKRVKIYSNGKRIVTIKKNEKQQRNYFFAELAICDIEISWGTEDKSGKDLNCVAVLNINSGQINIGKLTIDGKNVELKDILELAKQNEAMLIKGKALHEVLRKCLVQQTLYEEKKDTQPHENIVISTPNSTIDKKITVEKGISFLQQGTITH
;
A
#
# COMPACT_ATOMS: atom_id res chain seq x y z
N MET A 1 -54.58 -12.12 -39.29
CA MET A 1 -53.85 -13.05 -38.39
C MET A 1 -52.46 -12.47 -38.24
N GLY A 2 -52.22 -11.55 -37.31
CA GLY A 2 -52.09 -11.77 -35.87
C GLY A 2 -50.63 -11.46 -35.52
N SER A 3 -50.36 -10.27 -34.96
CA SER A 3 -49.88 -10.11 -33.56
C SER A 3 -48.34 -10.18 -33.49
N LEU A 4 -47.56 -9.27 -32.88
CA LEU A 4 -47.81 -8.19 -31.93
C LEU A 4 -46.59 -7.23 -31.96
N GLU A 5 -46.85 -5.94 -31.96
CA GLU A 5 -45.91 -4.88 -31.59
C GLU A 5 -45.43 -5.04 -30.14
N TRP A 6 -44.17 -4.70 -29.85
CA TRP A 6 -43.79 -4.11 -28.58
C TRP A 6 -42.71 -3.03 -28.81
N VAL A 7 -43.18 -1.84 -29.14
CA VAL A 7 -42.54 -0.60 -28.72
C VAL A 7 -42.87 -0.43 -27.24
N ARG A 8 -41.87 -0.35 -26.37
CA ARG A 8 -42.08 0.10 -24.98
C ARG A 8 -41.02 1.13 -24.60
N GLU A 9 -41.48 2.38 -24.64
CA GLU A 9 -41.18 3.49 -23.74
C GLU A 9 -39.94 3.33 -22.84
N LEU A 10 -38.87 4.05 -23.21
CA LEU A 10 -37.90 4.58 -22.24
C LEU A 10 -38.60 5.65 -21.40
N LYS A 11 -39.33 5.23 -20.37
CA LYS A 11 -39.72 6.12 -19.28
C LYS A 11 -38.49 6.36 -18.42
N SER A 12 -38.02 7.61 -18.46
CA SER A 12 -37.14 8.19 -17.46
C SER A 12 -37.80 8.04 -16.09
N SER A 13 -37.42 7.00 -15.37
CA SER A 13 -37.65 6.90 -13.93
C SER A 13 -36.63 7.81 -13.26
N SER A 14 -37.01 9.07 -13.07
CA SER A 14 -36.53 9.87 -11.94
C SER A 14 -37.06 9.22 -10.66
N GLY A 15 -36.50 8.06 -10.33
CA GLY A 15 -36.76 7.32 -9.12
C GLY A 15 -35.82 7.82 -8.05
N ASN A 16 -36.39 8.53 -7.08
CA ASN A 16 -35.78 8.91 -5.82
C ASN A 16 -35.09 7.67 -5.21
N THR A 17 -33.76 7.59 -5.32
CA THR A 17 -32.99 6.52 -4.69
C THR A 17 -32.61 6.98 -3.30
N ASN A 18 -33.53 6.82 -2.36
CA ASN A 18 -33.20 6.64 -0.94
C ASN A 18 -32.45 5.31 -0.78
N SER A 19 -31.25 5.24 -1.35
CA SER A 19 -30.27 4.23 -1.00
C SER A 19 -29.42 4.86 0.09
N ASN A 20 -29.51 4.33 1.30
CA ASN A 20 -28.47 4.49 2.31
C ASN A 20 -27.13 4.30 1.60
N ILE A 21 -26.37 5.38 1.40
CA ILE A 21 -25.11 5.29 0.65
C ILE A 21 -24.18 4.44 1.51
N ALA A 22 -24.02 3.19 1.11
CA ALA A 22 -22.97 2.32 1.62
C ALA A 22 -21.65 3.08 1.49
N SER A 23 -20.87 3.15 2.58
CA SER A 23 -19.69 4.01 2.63
C SER A 23 -18.80 3.85 1.40
N GLN A 24 -18.39 4.98 0.83
CA GLN A 24 -17.48 5.04 -0.31
C GLN A 24 -16.15 5.61 0.16
N GLU A 25 -15.06 5.10 -0.41
CA GLU A 25 -13.72 5.55 -0.09
C GLU A 25 -12.94 5.80 -1.36
N LYS A 26 -12.25 6.94 -1.38
CA LYS A 26 -11.27 7.28 -2.41
C LYS A 26 -9.90 7.45 -1.76
N LEU A 27 -8.88 6.90 -2.40
CA LEU A 27 -7.50 7.10 -2.00
C LEU A 27 -6.83 8.04 -2.99
N ILE A 28 -6.19 9.10 -2.51
CA ILE A 28 -5.51 10.12 -3.30
C ILE A 28 -4.02 10.04 -2.98
N ILE A 29 -3.19 9.78 -3.98
CA ILE A 29 -1.74 9.57 -3.77
C ILE A 29 -1.00 10.89 -3.85
N GLN A 30 -0.54 11.41 -2.72
CA GLN A 30 0.07 12.73 -2.62
C GLN A 30 1.56 12.77 -3.00
N GLY A 31 2.26 11.62 -3.00
CA GLY A 31 3.69 11.57 -3.29
C GLY A 31 4.07 10.43 -4.22
N ILE A 32 4.88 10.75 -5.23
CA ILE A 32 5.74 9.78 -5.92
C ILE A 32 7.08 9.83 -5.20
N LEU A 33 7.45 8.77 -4.50
CA LEU A 33 8.85 8.60 -4.12
C LEU A 33 9.60 8.30 -5.42
N GLN A 34 10.21 9.32 -6.04
CA GLN A 34 10.93 9.17 -7.30
C GLN A 34 11.98 8.06 -7.21
N ASP A 35 11.99 7.24 -8.26
CA ASP A 35 13.18 6.93 -9.05
C ASP A 35 12.66 6.41 -10.39
N GLU A 36 12.86 7.21 -11.44
CA GLU A 36 12.61 6.78 -12.81
C GLU A 36 13.61 5.66 -13.13
N HIS A 37 13.09 4.45 -13.38
CA HIS A 37 13.93 3.28 -13.61
C HIS A 37 14.70 3.39 -14.93
N LYS A 38 16.00 3.70 -14.83
CA LYS A 38 17.02 3.00 -15.61
C LYS A 38 17.64 1.94 -14.71
N PHE A 39 17.83 0.73 -15.23
CA PHE A 39 18.42 -0.37 -14.47
C PHE A 39 19.88 -0.10 -14.04
N ASP A 40 20.58 0.81 -14.73
CA ASP A 40 21.97 1.15 -14.46
C ASP A 40 22.09 2.05 -13.22
N ASN A 41 22.97 1.67 -12.29
CA ASN A 41 23.29 2.37 -11.04
C ASN A 41 22.13 2.55 -10.04
N ASN A 42 21.03 1.81 -10.18
CA ASN A 42 19.92 1.85 -9.22
C ASN A 42 20.22 0.96 -7.98
N PRO A 43 20.24 1.51 -6.74
CA PRO A 43 20.48 0.73 -5.53
C PRO A 43 19.44 -0.38 -5.27
N GLU A 44 18.19 -0.19 -5.68
CA GLU A 44 17.15 -1.22 -5.55
C GLU A 44 17.42 -2.41 -6.47
N VAL A 45 17.95 -2.18 -7.68
CA VAL A 45 18.36 -3.25 -8.61
C VAL A 45 19.50 -4.07 -8.00
N GLN A 46 20.51 -3.41 -7.43
CA GLN A 46 21.61 -4.09 -6.73
C GLN A 46 21.10 -4.87 -5.51
N SER A 47 20.13 -4.33 -4.77
CA SER A 47 19.47 -5.05 -3.68
C SER A 47 18.77 -6.31 -4.18
N VAL A 48 18.12 -6.28 -5.35
CA VAL A 48 17.46 -7.47 -5.92
C VAL A 48 18.49 -8.53 -6.31
N LEU A 49 19.56 -8.15 -7.01
CA LEU A 49 20.63 -9.07 -7.37
C LEU A 49 21.29 -9.67 -6.12
N SER A 50 21.52 -8.86 -5.09
CA SER A 50 22.04 -9.33 -3.80
C SER A 50 21.08 -10.29 -3.10
N ASP A 51 19.76 -10.10 -3.18
CA ASP A 51 18.80 -11.07 -2.62
C ASP A 51 18.88 -12.43 -3.34
N PHE A 52 19.13 -12.46 -4.66
CA PHE A 52 19.43 -13.72 -5.38
C PHE A 52 20.79 -14.30 -4.98
N ASP A 53 21.80 -13.46 -4.78
CA ASP A 53 23.13 -13.88 -4.31
C ASP A 53 23.16 -14.30 -2.82
N ASN A 54 22.11 -13.98 -2.07
CA ASN A 54 21.88 -14.52 -0.72
C ASN A 54 20.83 -15.64 -0.71
N LEU A 55 20.28 -16.00 -1.86
CA LEU A 55 19.32 -17.10 -1.96
C LEU A 55 20.01 -18.43 -1.67
N ASP A 56 19.52 -19.10 -0.65
CA ASP A 56 20.07 -20.38 -0.21
C ASP A 56 19.20 -21.54 -0.73
N PHE A 57 19.86 -22.44 -1.46
CA PHE A 57 19.27 -23.64 -2.07
C PHE A 57 19.24 -24.83 -1.10
N SER A 58 19.86 -24.72 0.08
CA SER A 58 19.92 -25.73 1.13
C SER A 58 18.85 -25.57 2.23
N ASN A 59 17.85 -24.71 1.97
CA ASN A 59 16.83 -24.19 2.90
C ASN A 59 17.29 -22.97 3.72
N GLY A 60 17.54 -21.82 3.11
CA GLY A 60 17.77 -20.56 3.86
C GLY A 60 16.88 -19.41 3.41
N PRO A 61 17.26 -18.15 3.68
CA PRO A 61 16.84 -17.28 4.80
C PRO A 61 15.32 -17.04 4.95
N PHE A 62 14.52 -17.57 4.01
CA PHE A 62 13.07 -17.54 4.01
C PHE A 62 12.45 -18.78 4.66
N ASN A 63 13.13 -19.39 5.65
CA ASN A 63 12.66 -20.54 6.44
C ASN A 63 11.50 -20.21 7.40
N TYR A 64 10.71 -19.19 7.08
CA TYR A 64 9.45 -18.99 7.76
C TYR A 64 8.41 -19.92 7.17
N PRO A 65 7.57 -20.59 8.00
CA PRO A 65 6.41 -21.36 7.52
C PRO A 65 5.51 -20.57 6.56
N LEU A 66 5.53 -19.25 6.68
CA LEU A 66 4.87 -18.33 5.76
C LEU A 66 5.29 -18.50 4.30
N TYR A 67 6.48 -19.02 3.99
CA TYR A 67 7.02 -19.18 2.63
C TYR A 67 7.09 -20.64 2.16
N SER A 68 6.77 -21.62 3.00
CA SER A 68 6.96 -23.05 2.69
C SER A 68 6.05 -23.60 1.58
N MET A 69 4.92 -22.93 1.30
CA MET A 69 3.96 -23.39 0.31
C MET A 69 3.98 -22.54 -0.95
N ASN A 70 4.03 -23.24 -2.08
CA ASN A 70 3.84 -22.68 -3.40
C ASN A 70 2.35 -22.47 -3.68
N TYR A 71 1.90 -21.22 -3.67
CA TYR A 71 0.50 -20.87 -3.94
C TYR A 71 0.09 -21.07 -5.40
N ASN A 72 1.07 -21.36 -6.26
CA ASN A 72 0.87 -21.62 -7.66
C ASN A 72 0.52 -23.08 -7.95
N GLU A 73 1.04 -24.02 -7.17
CA GLU A 73 0.90 -25.46 -7.42
C GLU A 73 0.45 -26.28 -6.21
N GLY A 74 0.30 -25.68 -5.04
CA GLY A 74 -0.06 -26.39 -3.81
C GLY A 74 1.04 -27.31 -3.28
N LYS A 75 2.23 -27.24 -3.86
CA LYS A 75 3.42 -28.03 -3.49
C LYS A 75 4.33 -27.23 -2.56
N GLU A 76 5.37 -27.91 -2.06
CA GLU A 76 6.47 -27.24 -1.35
C GLU A 76 7.11 -26.16 -2.24
N ALA A 77 7.42 -25.02 -1.63
CA ALA A 77 8.05 -23.89 -2.29
C ALA A 77 9.52 -24.16 -2.54
N ASN A 78 9.95 -24.02 -3.80
CA ASN A 78 11.37 -24.02 -4.13
C ASN A 78 12.00 -22.62 -3.83
N PRO A 79 13.32 -22.46 -4.01
CA PRO A 79 13.98 -21.16 -3.78
C PRO A 79 13.37 -20.00 -4.57
N PHE A 80 12.94 -20.21 -5.83
CA PHE A 80 12.26 -19.18 -6.61
C PHE A 80 10.93 -18.77 -5.96
N ASP A 81 10.10 -19.73 -5.55
CA ASP A 81 8.82 -19.45 -4.90
C ASP A 81 8.99 -18.65 -3.61
N LYS A 82 10.05 -18.95 -2.84
CA LYS A 82 10.40 -18.24 -1.60
C LYS A 82 10.76 -16.78 -1.89
N ILE A 83 11.66 -16.50 -2.84
CA ILE A 83 12.06 -15.12 -3.16
C ILE A 83 10.91 -14.32 -3.80
N ALA A 84 10.14 -14.90 -4.72
CA ALA A 84 8.99 -14.23 -5.32
C ALA A 84 7.93 -13.84 -4.27
N LYS A 85 7.75 -14.69 -3.25
CA LYS A 85 6.81 -14.44 -2.15
C LYS A 85 7.34 -13.44 -1.12
N TYR A 86 8.65 -13.41 -0.89
CA TYR A 86 9.31 -12.36 -0.13
C TYR A 86 9.06 -10.99 -0.78
N TYR A 87 9.30 -10.88 -2.10
CA TYR A 87 9.06 -9.65 -2.85
C TYR A 87 7.59 -9.23 -2.82
N GLY A 88 6.67 -10.17 -3.07
CA GLY A 88 5.23 -9.88 -3.01
C GLY A 88 4.74 -9.46 -1.61
N ARG A 89 5.49 -9.69 -0.54
CA ARG A 89 5.10 -9.32 0.84
C ARG A 89 5.82 -8.10 1.37
N ASN A 90 7.10 -7.92 1.06
CA ASN A 90 7.97 -7.03 1.82
C ASN A 90 8.79 -6.06 0.97
N LYS A 91 8.85 -6.23 -0.35
CA LYS A 91 9.73 -5.43 -1.23
C LYS A 91 8.98 -4.92 -2.46
N ASN A 92 9.72 -4.26 -3.34
CA ASN A 92 9.23 -3.72 -4.61
C ASN A 92 8.96 -4.86 -5.61
N VAL A 93 7.74 -5.40 -5.58
CA VAL A 93 7.33 -6.50 -6.46
C VAL A 93 7.30 -6.11 -7.94
N PHE A 94 7.05 -4.83 -8.25
CA PHE A 94 6.99 -4.34 -9.62
C PHE A 94 8.38 -4.29 -10.25
N LEU A 95 9.39 -3.77 -9.52
CA LEU A 95 10.79 -3.83 -9.96
C LEU A 95 11.26 -5.28 -10.13
N PHE A 96 10.93 -6.15 -9.17
CA PHE A 96 11.26 -7.58 -9.26
C PHE A 96 10.72 -8.23 -10.53
N ILE A 97 9.43 -8.02 -10.82
CA ILE A 97 8.81 -8.51 -12.07
C ILE A 97 9.49 -7.91 -13.30
N ALA A 98 9.81 -6.61 -13.28
CA ALA A 98 10.48 -5.93 -14.39
C ALA A 98 11.87 -6.54 -14.66
N MET A 99 12.66 -6.80 -13.61
CA MET A 99 13.97 -7.44 -13.72
C MET A 99 13.89 -8.88 -14.25
N LEU A 100 12.88 -9.65 -13.84
CA LEU A 100 12.68 -11.00 -14.35
C LEU A 100 12.30 -11.04 -15.85
N ARG A 101 11.65 -9.98 -16.34
CA ARG A 101 11.24 -9.83 -17.75
C ARG A 101 12.34 -9.26 -18.63
N ASP A 102 13.16 -8.37 -18.09
CA ASP A 102 14.27 -7.79 -18.82
C ASP A 102 15.31 -8.87 -19.14
N LYS A 103 15.69 -8.98 -20.42
CA LYS A 103 16.57 -10.06 -20.89
C LYS A 103 17.91 -10.06 -20.18
N TRP A 104 18.54 -8.89 -20.06
CA TRP A 104 19.89 -8.77 -19.50
C TRP A 104 19.90 -8.99 -17.98
N GLN A 105 18.89 -8.45 -17.27
CA GLN A 105 18.74 -8.70 -15.84
C GLN A 105 18.41 -10.17 -15.56
N SER A 106 17.55 -10.78 -16.36
CA SER A 106 17.20 -12.20 -16.22
C SER A 106 18.43 -13.10 -16.45
N GLU A 107 19.25 -12.82 -17.46
CA GLU A 107 20.52 -13.53 -17.69
C GLU A 107 21.47 -13.43 -16.50
N LYS A 108 21.60 -12.24 -15.89
CA LYS A 108 22.39 -12.04 -14.66
C LYS A 108 21.85 -12.83 -13.47
N ILE A 109 20.54 -12.82 -13.27
CA ILE A 109 19.90 -13.59 -12.20
C ILE A 109 20.17 -15.08 -12.38
N ILE A 110 20.05 -15.59 -13.62
CA ILE A 110 20.33 -16.99 -13.94
C ILE A 110 21.81 -17.33 -13.72
N ASP A 111 22.74 -16.45 -14.06
CA ASP A 111 24.18 -16.64 -13.80
C ASP A 111 24.50 -16.67 -12.29
N ILE A 112 23.85 -15.84 -11.47
CA ILE A 112 23.98 -15.90 -10.01
C ILE A 112 23.47 -17.25 -9.48
N VAL A 113 22.31 -17.71 -9.98
CA VAL A 113 21.70 -18.98 -9.58
C VAL A 113 22.55 -20.18 -10.00
N SER A 114 23.10 -20.19 -11.21
CA SER A 114 23.87 -21.32 -11.76
C SER A 114 25.13 -21.63 -10.95
N LYS A 115 25.71 -20.61 -10.29
CA LYS A 115 26.87 -20.76 -9.40
C LYS A 115 26.54 -21.45 -8.06
N LYS A 116 25.26 -21.66 -7.76
CA LYS A 116 24.78 -22.07 -6.43
C LYS A 116 24.08 -23.41 -6.39
N CYS A 117 23.71 -23.96 -7.54
CA CYS A 117 22.97 -25.21 -7.60
C CYS A 117 23.38 -26.04 -8.82
N ASP A 118 23.04 -27.33 -8.81
CA ASP A 118 23.22 -28.18 -9.97
C ASP A 118 22.26 -27.81 -11.12
N VAL A 119 22.51 -28.40 -12.30
CA VAL A 119 21.73 -28.17 -13.53
C VAL A 119 20.25 -28.50 -13.33
N GLN A 120 19.92 -29.57 -12.59
CA GLN A 120 18.55 -29.98 -12.38
C GLN A 120 17.77 -28.98 -11.51
N ALA A 121 18.41 -28.46 -10.46
CA ALA A 121 17.85 -27.43 -9.60
C ALA A 121 17.71 -26.09 -10.35
N GLN A 122 18.67 -25.76 -11.22
CA GLN A 122 18.62 -24.58 -12.08
C GLN A 122 17.44 -24.65 -13.07
N GLU A 123 17.26 -25.78 -13.76
CA GLU A 123 16.13 -26.00 -14.67
C GLU A 123 14.79 -25.82 -13.96
N LYS A 124 14.63 -26.43 -12.78
CA LYS A 124 13.42 -26.27 -11.96
C LYS A 124 13.21 -24.82 -11.51
N PHE A 125 14.27 -24.09 -11.20
CA PHE A 125 14.19 -22.68 -10.85
C PHE A 125 13.66 -21.85 -12.03
N ILE A 126 14.23 -22.04 -13.23
CA ILE A 126 13.83 -21.35 -14.47
C ILE A 126 12.39 -21.70 -14.85
N GLU A 127 12.02 -22.98 -14.75
CA GLU A 127 10.64 -23.44 -14.97
C GLU A 127 9.66 -22.67 -14.07
N ARG A 128 9.98 -22.56 -12.77
CA ARG A 128 9.14 -21.87 -11.77
C ARG A 128 9.05 -20.38 -12.02
N MET A 129 10.16 -19.76 -12.44
CA MET A 129 10.20 -18.36 -12.86
C MET A 129 9.27 -18.11 -14.06
N ASN A 130 9.34 -18.96 -15.08
CA ASN A 130 8.49 -18.84 -16.27
C ASN A 130 7.01 -19.06 -15.95
N ILE A 131 6.69 -20.03 -15.09
CA ILE A 131 5.33 -20.26 -14.60
C ILE A 131 4.81 -19.02 -13.86
N TYR A 132 5.63 -18.41 -13.01
CA TYR A 132 5.28 -17.18 -12.30
C TYR A 132 5.03 -16.02 -13.26
N LEU A 133 5.95 -15.74 -14.19
CA LEU A 133 5.82 -14.65 -15.16
C LEU A 133 4.57 -14.81 -16.03
N ASN A 134 4.27 -16.02 -16.50
CA ASN A 134 3.07 -16.28 -17.29
C ASN A 134 1.79 -15.99 -16.49
N ARG A 135 1.79 -16.25 -15.17
CA ARG A 135 0.65 -15.93 -14.30
C ARG A 135 0.54 -14.45 -14.03
N VAL A 136 1.65 -13.75 -13.82
CA VAL A 136 1.66 -12.29 -13.72
C VAL A 136 1.10 -11.68 -14.99
N ASN A 137 1.53 -12.13 -16.18
CA ASN A 137 0.99 -11.64 -17.46
C ASN A 137 -0.53 -11.84 -17.56
N LYS A 138 -1.05 -13.01 -17.18
CA LYS A 138 -2.50 -13.27 -17.14
C LYS A 138 -3.20 -12.38 -16.11
N GLY A 139 -2.60 -12.22 -14.93
CA GLY A 139 -3.09 -11.37 -13.86
C GLY A 139 -3.12 -9.88 -14.24
N GLU A 140 -2.19 -9.41 -15.07
CA GLU A 140 -2.17 -8.05 -15.63
C GLU A 140 -3.30 -7.85 -16.64
N LEU A 141 -3.51 -8.79 -17.56
CA LEU A 141 -4.64 -8.74 -18.51
C LEU A 141 -5.98 -8.70 -17.77
N ASP A 142 -6.13 -9.55 -16.76
CA ASP A 142 -7.32 -9.58 -15.92
C ASP A 142 -7.48 -8.30 -15.08
N ALA A 143 -6.38 -7.72 -14.57
CA ALA A 143 -6.42 -6.46 -13.84
C ALA A 143 -6.79 -5.28 -14.75
N LYS A 144 -6.30 -5.26 -15.99
CA LYS A 144 -6.67 -4.27 -17.01
C LYS A 144 -8.16 -4.32 -17.32
N GLU A 145 -8.71 -5.52 -17.56
CA GLU A 145 -10.15 -5.73 -17.74
C GLU A 145 -10.94 -5.29 -16.49
N PHE A 146 -10.46 -5.66 -15.31
CA PHE A 146 -11.12 -5.38 -14.04
C PHE A 146 -11.11 -3.89 -13.66
N LEU A 147 -10.01 -3.18 -13.88
CA LEU A 147 -9.88 -1.77 -13.53
C LEU A 147 -10.42 -0.86 -14.64
N ASN A 148 -10.47 -1.34 -15.89
CA ASN A 148 -10.72 -0.51 -17.07
C ASN A 148 -9.78 0.71 -17.11
N SER A 149 -8.49 0.45 -16.89
CA SER A 149 -7.44 1.45 -16.75
C SER A 149 -6.10 0.86 -17.20
N ASP A 150 -5.18 1.71 -17.67
CA ASP A 150 -3.81 1.33 -18.02
C ASP A 150 -2.84 1.38 -16.82
N LEU A 151 -3.36 1.50 -15.60
CA LEU A 151 -2.59 1.35 -14.37
C LEU A 151 -1.77 0.06 -14.36
N ALA A 152 -0.52 0.17 -13.91
CA ALA A 152 0.35 -0.99 -13.67
C ALA A 152 -0.22 -1.83 -12.52
N ALA A 153 -0.97 -2.88 -12.85
CA ALA A 153 -1.67 -3.69 -11.87
C ALA A 153 -1.71 -5.16 -12.28
N PHE A 154 -1.77 -6.06 -11.29
CA PHE A 154 -1.92 -7.48 -11.53
C PHE A 154 -2.63 -8.19 -10.37
N PHE A 155 -3.44 -9.19 -10.72
CA PHE A 155 -3.94 -10.15 -9.76
C PHE A 155 -2.89 -11.19 -9.40
N ASN A 156 -2.84 -11.55 -8.13
CA ASN A 156 -2.01 -12.64 -7.61
C ASN A 156 -2.79 -13.40 -6.53
N GLY A 157 -3.15 -14.64 -6.81
CA GLY A 157 -3.97 -15.46 -5.93
C GLY A 157 -3.57 -16.93 -5.98
N TYR A 158 -4.40 -17.78 -5.38
CA TYR A 158 -4.18 -19.22 -5.42
C TYR A 158 -4.70 -19.75 -6.75
N HIS A 159 -3.81 -20.31 -7.56
CA HIS A 159 -4.18 -20.91 -8.85
C HIS A 159 -4.56 -22.39 -8.72
N THR A 160 -4.21 -23.00 -7.60
CA THR A 160 -4.56 -24.36 -7.23
C THR A 160 -5.10 -24.35 -5.82
N ALA A 161 -6.07 -25.21 -5.54
CA ALA A 161 -6.54 -25.41 -4.17
C ALA A 161 -5.42 -26.06 -3.35
N CYS A 162 -5.28 -25.64 -2.09
CA CYS A 162 -4.35 -26.22 -1.13
C CYS A 162 -4.99 -26.25 0.26
N GLN A 163 -4.34 -26.88 1.23
CA GLN A 163 -4.91 -27.08 2.56
C GLN A 163 -5.37 -25.74 3.18
N GLY A 164 -6.67 -25.65 3.50
CA GLY A 164 -7.29 -24.44 4.06
C GLY A 164 -7.57 -23.30 3.06
N HIS A 165 -7.28 -23.48 1.76
CA HIS A 165 -7.45 -22.43 0.74
C HIS A 165 -7.96 -22.98 -0.60
N ASN A 166 -9.15 -22.52 -0.99
CA ASN A 166 -9.67 -22.76 -2.33
C ASN A 166 -8.90 -21.97 -3.40
N CYS A 167 -8.94 -22.45 -4.64
CA CYS A 167 -8.49 -21.69 -5.80
C CYS A 167 -9.24 -20.35 -5.85
N ASN A 168 -8.49 -19.26 -5.89
CA ASN A 168 -9.01 -17.90 -6.04
C ASN A 168 -7.86 -17.04 -6.58
N ILE A 169 -7.75 -16.98 -7.91
CA ILE A 169 -6.69 -16.22 -8.60
C ILE A 169 -6.86 -14.71 -8.44
N TYR A 170 -8.10 -14.25 -8.22
CA TYR A 170 -8.46 -12.84 -8.05
C TYR A 170 -8.35 -12.35 -6.58
N LYS A 171 -7.83 -13.19 -5.68
CA LYS A 171 -7.81 -12.94 -4.23
C LYS A 171 -7.07 -11.66 -3.85
N ASN A 172 -5.93 -11.38 -4.48
CA ASN A 172 -5.15 -10.17 -4.20
C ASN A 172 -4.93 -9.37 -5.49
N LEU A 173 -5.32 -8.10 -5.49
CA LEU A 173 -4.99 -7.13 -6.53
C LEU A 173 -3.81 -6.27 -6.06
N ASN A 174 -2.79 -6.11 -6.89
CA ASN A 174 -1.67 -5.19 -6.67
C ASN A 174 -1.78 -4.07 -7.70
N ILE A 175 -1.71 -2.82 -7.25
CA ILE A 175 -1.79 -1.63 -8.11
C ILE A 175 -0.58 -0.76 -7.79
N ASN A 176 0.21 -0.40 -8.81
CA ASN A 176 1.27 0.59 -8.69
C ASN A 176 0.80 1.89 -9.31
N ILE A 177 0.94 2.96 -8.55
CA ILE A 177 0.68 4.33 -8.97
C ILE A 177 2.04 4.99 -9.18
N THR A 178 2.22 5.56 -10.37
CA THR A 178 3.44 6.26 -10.77
C THR A 178 3.21 7.75 -11.03
N GLU A 179 1.95 8.20 -11.01
CA GLU A 179 1.56 9.59 -11.21
C GLU A 179 1.08 10.19 -9.88
N PRO A 180 1.40 11.46 -9.57
CA PRO A 180 0.95 12.09 -8.34
C PRO A 180 -0.53 12.47 -8.48
N GLU A 181 -1.20 12.65 -7.35
CA GLU A 181 -2.61 13.06 -7.23
C GLU A 181 -3.61 12.07 -7.85
N GLN A 182 -3.13 10.90 -8.29
CA GLN A 182 -3.99 9.87 -8.84
C GLN A 182 -4.97 9.38 -7.77
N THR A 183 -6.26 9.39 -8.14
CA THR A 183 -7.36 9.02 -7.25
C THR A 183 -7.86 7.62 -7.61
N LEU A 184 -8.01 6.76 -6.59
CA LEU A 184 -8.59 5.42 -6.73
C LEU A 184 -9.88 5.29 -5.91
N GLU A 185 -10.98 4.94 -6.55
CA GLU A 185 -12.22 4.57 -5.87
C GLU A 185 -12.12 3.13 -5.34
N ILE A 186 -11.93 2.98 -4.03
CA ILE A 186 -11.59 1.71 -3.38
C ILE A 186 -12.82 0.85 -3.11
N SER A 187 -13.91 1.46 -2.64
CA SER A 187 -15.15 0.77 -2.28
C SER A 187 -15.64 -0.13 -3.42
N HIS A 188 -15.63 0.39 -4.65
CA HIS A 188 -16.10 -0.29 -5.84
C HIS A 188 -15.26 -1.53 -6.19
N LEU A 189 -13.97 -1.56 -5.86
CA LEU A 189 -13.11 -2.71 -6.15
C LEU A 189 -13.60 -3.98 -5.45
N PHE A 190 -14.15 -3.88 -4.24
CA PHE A 190 -14.55 -5.06 -3.46
C PHE A 190 -15.96 -5.57 -3.77
N THR A 191 -16.73 -4.83 -4.57
CA THR A 191 -18.07 -5.20 -5.02
C THR A 191 -18.11 -5.57 -6.50
N LYS A 192 -17.19 -5.03 -7.30
CA LYS A 192 -17.08 -5.33 -8.74
C LYS A 192 -16.85 -6.83 -9.00
N LYS A 193 -17.54 -7.34 -10.02
CA LYS A 193 -17.43 -8.71 -10.52
C LYS A 193 -17.27 -8.70 -12.03
N THR A 194 -16.26 -9.41 -12.53
CA THR A 194 -16.15 -9.72 -13.96
C THR A 194 -16.77 -11.09 -14.24
N LYS A 195 -17.14 -11.35 -15.49
CA LYS A 195 -17.69 -12.65 -15.92
C LYS A 195 -16.76 -13.82 -15.53
N LYS A 196 -15.44 -13.63 -15.58
CA LYS A 196 -14.45 -14.65 -15.19
C LYS A 196 -14.46 -14.91 -13.68
N MET A 197 -14.57 -13.86 -12.86
CA MET A 197 -14.65 -13.99 -11.40
C MET A 197 -15.91 -14.75 -10.97
N GLU A 198 -17.05 -14.47 -11.61
CA GLU A 198 -18.31 -15.15 -11.33
C GLU A 198 -18.23 -16.65 -11.68
N ARG A 199 -17.76 -16.98 -12.89
CA ARG A 199 -17.60 -18.37 -13.35
C ARG A 199 -16.67 -19.17 -12.44
N SER A 200 -15.57 -18.57 -12.00
CA SER A 200 -14.58 -19.22 -11.13
C SER A 200 -14.93 -19.14 -9.64
N LYS A 201 -16.09 -18.57 -9.27
CA LYS A 201 -16.49 -18.29 -7.87
C LYS A 201 -15.39 -17.57 -7.07
N SER A 202 -14.61 -16.74 -7.75
CA SER A 202 -13.50 -16.00 -7.17
C SER A 202 -13.93 -14.63 -6.70
N GLU A 203 -13.15 -14.07 -5.79
CA GLU A 203 -13.44 -12.77 -5.21
C GLU A 203 -12.20 -12.05 -4.74
N LEU A 204 -12.23 -10.74 -4.86
CA LEU A 204 -11.22 -9.85 -4.32
C LEU A 204 -11.33 -9.82 -2.79
N LYS A 205 -10.26 -10.24 -2.11
CA LYS A 205 -10.15 -10.18 -0.64
C LYS A 205 -9.15 -9.15 -0.16
N ARG A 206 -8.21 -8.75 -1.02
CA ARG A 206 -7.14 -7.84 -0.65
C ARG A 206 -6.73 -6.96 -1.81
N VAL A 207 -6.56 -5.67 -1.55
CA VAL A 207 -5.88 -4.74 -2.46
C VAL A 207 -4.59 -4.28 -1.81
N LYS A 208 -3.50 -4.23 -2.57
CA LYS A 208 -2.24 -3.60 -2.16
C LYS A 208 -1.94 -2.49 -3.14
N ILE A 209 -1.76 -1.29 -2.63
CA ILE A 209 -1.48 -0.10 -3.43
C ILE A 209 -0.05 0.32 -3.13
N TYR A 210 0.69 0.58 -4.19
CA TYR A 210 2.08 0.98 -4.19
C TYR A 210 2.17 2.36 -4.84
N SER A 211 3.05 3.21 -4.31
CA SER A 211 3.50 4.43 -4.96
C SER A 211 4.96 4.21 -5.36
N ASN A 212 5.22 4.25 -6.66
CA ASN A 212 6.51 3.93 -7.28
C ASN A 212 7.21 2.70 -6.67
N GLY A 213 6.50 1.57 -6.64
CA GLY A 213 7.01 0.30 -6.14
C GLY A 213 7.06 0.16 -4.61
N LYS A 214 6.88 1.24 -3.85
CA LYS A 214 6.81 1.23 -2.38
C LYS A 214 5.37 1.09 -1.92
N ARG A 215 5.09 0.06 -1.12
CA ARG A 215 3.72 -0.21 -0.64
C ARG A 215 3.26 0.88 0.33
N ILE A 216 2.16 1.55 0.03
CA ILE A 216 1.59 2.60 0.86
C ILE A 216 0.41 2.11 1.70
N VAL A 217 -0.43 1.22 1.16
CA VAL A 217 -1.57 0.68 1.91
C VAL A 217 -1.90 -0.75 1.49
N THR A 218 -2.28 -1.55 2.47
CA THR A 218 -2.95 -2.84 2.25
C THR A 218 -4.37 -2.75 2.78
N ILE A 219 -5.34 -3.16 1.96
CA ILE A 219 -6.76 -3.16 2.32
C ILE A 219 -7.22 -4.60 2.31
N LYS A 220 -7.78 -5.08 3.41
CA LYS A 220 -8.25 -6.47 3.54
C LYS A 220 -9.73 -6.48 3.88
N LYS A 221 -10.50 -7.27 3.13
CA LYS A 221 -11.89 -7.57 3.44
C LYS A 221 -11.95 -8.62 4.55
N ASN A 222 -12.59 -8.31 5.68
CA ASN A 222 -12.76 -9.25 6.79
C ASN A 222 -14.00 -10.16 6.58
N GLU A 223 -14.26 -11.05 7.54
CA GLU A 223 -15.38 -12.00 7.48
C GLU A 223 -16.75 -11.29 7.48
N LYS A 224 -16.85 -10.17 8.22
CA LYS A 224 -18.00 -9.25 8.23
C LYS A 224 -18.10 -8.37 6.97
N GLN A 225 -17.30 -8.66 5.93
CA GLN A 225 -17.22 -7.90 4.68
C GLN A 225 -16.71 -6.45 4.81
N GLN A 226 -16.21 -6.05 5.99
CA GLN A 226 -15.67 -4.72 6.22
C GLN A 226 -14.29 -4.58 5.60
N ARG A 227 -13.96 -3.37 5.11
CA ARG A 227 -12.67 -3.04 4.51
C ARG A 227 -11.73 -2.49 5.57
N ASN A 228 -10.68 -3.25 5.90
CA ASN A 228 -9.68 -2.85 6.90
C ASN A 228 -8.40 -2.33 6.24
N TYR A 229 -8.10 -1.06 6.48
CA TYR A 229 -6.97 -0.33 5.90
C TYR A 229 -5.74 -0.41 6.80
N PHE A 230 -4.60 -0.76 6.21
CA PHE A 230 -3.30 -0.85 6.86
C PHE A 230 -2.29 -0.01 6.09
N PHE A 231 -2.15 1.25 6.50
CA PHE A 231 -1.14 2.16 5.96
C PHE A 231 0.26 1.75 6.41
N ALA A 232 1.22 1.79 5.49
CA ALA A 232 2.63 1.59 5.76
C ALA A 232 3.21 2.75 6.59
N GLU A 233 4.33 2.50 7.24
CA GLU A 233 5.00 3.49 8.11
C GLU A 233 5.43 4.74 7.35
N LEU A 234 5.80 4.64 6.08
CA LEU A 234 6.21 5.78 5.26
C LEU A 234 5.13 6.17 4.24
N ALA A 235 3.86 5.80 4.48
CA ALA A 235 2.78 6.12 3.58
C ALA A 235 2.50 7.63 3.57
N ILE A 236 2.35 8.19 2.36
CA ILE A 236 1.94 9.57 2.12
C ILE A 236 0.78 9.56 1.12
N CYS A 237 -0.43 9.80 1.60
CA CYS A 237 -1.66 9.78 0.81
C CYS A 237 -2.81 10.39 1.61
N ASP A 238 -3.90 10.75 0.94
CA ASP A 238 -5.16 11.08 1.60
C ASP A 238 -6.19 9.98 1.35
N ILE A 239 -7.10 9.82 2.31
CA ILE A 239 -8.30 9.01 2.14
C ILE A 239 -9.53 9.88 2.35
N GLU A 240 -10.36 9.99 1.33
CA GLU A 240 -11.71 10.58 1.42
C GLU A 240 -12.69 9.45 1.71
N ILE A 241 -13.49 9.61 2.75
CA ILE A 241 -14.48 8.64 3.22
C ILE A 241 -15.83 9.35 3.24
N SER A 242 -16.78 8.87 2.46
CA SER A 242 -18.17 9.34 2.51
C SER A 242 -19.11 8.25 2.99
N TRP A 243 -20.18 8.62 3.70
CA TRP A 243 -21.22 7.70 4.15
C TRP A 243 -22.55 8.42 4.38
N GLY A 244 -23.65 7.72 4.10
CA GLY A 244 -24.99 8.14 4.52
C GLY A 244 -25.25 7.79 5.98
N THR A 245 -26.00 8.62 6.68
CA THR A 245 -26.34 8.47 8.11
C THR A 245 -27.65 9.18 8.42
N GLU A 246 -28.31 8.81 9.52
CA GLU A 246 -29.48 9.54 10.02
C GLU A 246 -29.13 10.33 11.27
N ASP A 247 -29.66 11.55 11.38
CA ASP A 247 -29.59 12.33 12.61
C ASP A 247 -30.62 11.85 13.67
N LYS A 248 -30.64 12.52 14.84
CA LYS A 248 -31.56 12.16 15.94
C LYS A 248 -33.04 12.31 15.59
N SER A 249 -33.36 13.08 14.55
CA SER A 249 -34.72 13.27 14.05
C SER A 249 -35.09 12.30 12.93
N GLY A 250 -34.17 11.40 12.54
CA GLY A 250 -34.35 10.47 11.42
C GLY A 250 -34.13 11.14 10.06
N LYS A 251 -33.50 12.31 10.01
CA LYS A 251 -33.17 12.99 8.76
C LYS A 251 -31.90 12.39 8.17
N ASP A 252 -31.97 11.98 6.91
CA ASP A 252 -30.81 11.57 6.12
C ASP A 252 -29.79 12.71 5.97
N LEU A 253 -28.53 12.41 6.25
CA LEU A 253 -27.38 13.27 6.11
C LEU A 253 -26.28 12.56 5.32
N ASN A 254 -25.51 13.31 4.55
CA ASN A 254 -24.30 12.82 3.90
C ASN A 254 -23.06 13.36 4.61
N CYS A 255 -22.25 12.47 5.17
CA CYS A 255 -21.03 12.81 5.86
C CYS A 255 -19.81 12.54 4.99
N VAL A 256 -18.80 13.42 5.09
CA VAL A 256 -17.48 13.18 4.47
C VAL A 256 -16.37 13.48 5.49
N ALA A 257 -15.39 12.59 5.55
CA ALA A 257 -14.14 12.79 6.27
C ALA A 257 -12.96 12.58 5.32
N VAL A 258 -12.08 13.57 5.22
CA VAL A 258 -10.79 13.46 4.56
C VAL A 258 -9.73 13.32 5.63
N LEU A 259 -9.00 12.21 5.60
CA LEU A 259 -7.88 11.95 6.49
C LEU A 259 -6.59 12.04 5.69
N ASN A 260 -5.63 12.79 6.22
CA ASN A 260 -4.31 12.94 5.63
C ASN A 260 -3.36 11.95 6.30
N ILE A 261 -2.73 11.09 5.51
CA ILE A 261 -1.75 10.11 5.98
C ILE A 261 -0.37 10.63 5.62
N ASN A 262 0.45 10.87 6.63
CA ASN A 262 1.86 11.25 6.44
C ASN A 262 2.73 10.44 7.40
N SER A 263 3.67 9.68 6.83
CA SER A 263 4.53 8.78 7.59
C SER A 263 3.72 7.89 8.54
N GLY A 264 2.63 7.33 8.01
CA GLY A 264 1.75 6.40 8.72
C GLY A 264 0.93 7.01 9.87
N GLN A 265 1.13 8.29 10.18
CA GLN A 265 0.29 9.08 11.09
C GLN A 265 -0.95 9.56 10.35
N ILE A 266 -2.07 9.68 11.06
CA ILE A 266 -3.37 10.05 10.50
C ILE A 266 -3.77 11.37 11.12
N ASN A 267 -3.98 12.39 10.28
CA ASN A 267 -4.50 13.69 10.68
C ASN A 267 -5.83 13.95 9.98
N ILE A 268 -6.69 14.77 10.59
CA ILE A 268 -7.93 15.20 9.96
C ILE A 268 -7.62 16.35 9.01
N GLY A 269 -7.93 16.16 7.73
CA GLY A 269 -7.84 17.21 6.72
C GLY A 269 -9.13 18.03 6.64
N LYS A 270 -10.26 17.37 6.39
CA LYS A 270 -11.57 18.01 6.20
C LYS A 270 -12.71 17.16 6.73
N LEU A 271 -13.72 17.78 7.32
CA LEU A 271 -14.96 17.14 7.78
C LEU A 271 -16.15 17.92 7.25
N THR A 272 -17.13 17.24 6.65
CA THR A 272 -18.37 17.88 6.19
C THR A 272 -19.62 17.07 6.49
N ILE A 273 -20.74 17.80 6.65
CA ILE A 273 -22.11 17.27 6.67
C ILE A 273 -22.89 18.04 5.60
N ASP A 274 -23.52 17.33 4.66
CA ASP A 274 -24.24 17.91 3.51
C ASP A 274 -23.41 18.96 2.76
N GLY A 275 -22.10 18.71 2.64
CA GLY A 275 -21.14 19.60 1.96
C GLY A 275 -20.66 20.80 2.79
N LYS A 276 -21.23 21.04 3.98
CA LYS A 276 -20.82 22.14 4.87
C LYS A 276 -19.73 21.66 5.82
N ASN A 277 -18.69 22.47 6.03
CA ASN A 277 -17.63 22.17 7.00
C ASN A 277 -18.20 22.14 8.43
N VAL A 278 -17.77 21.17 9.23
CA VAL A 278 -18.22 20.98 10.61
C VAL A 278 -17.05 20.68 11.54
N GLU A 279 -17.28 20.85 12.84
CA GLU A 279 -16.30 20.45 13.85
C GLU A 279 -16.33 18.93 14.08
N LEU A 280 -15.23 18.40 14.61
CA LEU A 280 -15.10 16.97 14.88
C LEU A 280 -16.17 16.45 15.85
N LYS A 281 -16.59 17.25 16.83
CA LYS A 281 -17.62 16.86 17.81
C LYS A 281 -18.97 16.55 17.14
N ASP A 282 -19.30 17.25 16.06
CA ASP A 282 -20.59 17.15 15.38
C ASP A 282 -20.67 15.88 14.52
N ILE A 283 -19.55 15.46 13.92
CA ILE A 283 -19.50 14.28 13.06
C ILE A 283 -19.19 12.98 13.83
N LEU A 284 -18.62 13.08 15.05
CA LEU A 284 -18.12 11.91 15.79
C LEU A 284 -19.22 10.89 16.11
N GLU A 285 -20.40 11.36 16.50
CA GLU A 285 -21.55 10.49 16.78
C GLU A 285 -22.11 9.86 15.50
N LEU A 286 -22.16 10.62 14.40
CA LEU A 286 -22.59 10.12 13.08
C LEU A 286 -21.61 9.09 12.51
N ALA A 287 -20.31 9.23 12.79
CA ALA A 287 -19.28 8.28 12.36
C ALA A 287 -19.41 6.90 13.01
N LYS A 288 -20.21 6.74 14.08
CA LYS A 288 -20.51 5.41 14.66
C LYS A 288 -21.36 4.55 13.73
N GLN A 289 -22.15 5.18 12.85
CA GLN A 289 -22.99 4.49 11.87
C GLN A 289 -22.19 3.99 10.66
N ASN A 290 -20.92 4.39 10.51
CA ASN A 290 -20.05 3.82 9.49
C ASN A 290 -19.51 2.45 9.93
N GLU A 291 -20.20 1.39 9.51
CA GLU A 291 -19.80 0.00 9.79
C GLU A 291 -18.98 -0.63 8.65
N ALA A 292 -18.85 0.04 7.52
CA ALA A 292 -18.29 -0.55 6.30
C ALA A 292 -16.76 -0.65 6.32
N MET A 293 -16.08 0.19 7.09
CA MET A 293 -14.61 0.28 7.09
C MET A 293 -13.98 0.35 8.47
N LEU A 294 -12.73 -0.10 8.52
CA LEU A 294 -11.86 -0.08 9.68
C LEU A 294 -10.48 0.46 9.28
N ILE A 295 -9.77 1.13 10.18
CA ILE A 295 -8.36 1.48 9.99
C ILE A 295 -7.55 0.82 11.09
N LYS A 296 -6.63 -0.08 10.70
CA LYS A 296 -5.86 -0.93 11.63
C LYS A 296 -6.77 -1.64 12.66
N GLY A 297 -7.94 -2.10 12.21
CA GLY A 297 -8.93 -2.80 13.03
C GLY A 297 -9.79 -1.91 13.93
N LYS A 298 -9.67 -0.59 13.84
CA LYS A 298 -10.46 0.39 14.58
C LYS A 298 -11.56 1.00 13.72
N ALA A 299 -12.74 1.22 14.31
CA ALA A 299 -13.86 1.86 13.62
C ALA A 299 -13.55 3.34 13.34
N LEU A 300 -14.22 3.93 12.35
CA LEU A 300 -13.94 5.31 11.93
C LEU A 300 -14.06 6.31 13.10
N HIS A 301 -15.13 6.22 13.89
CA HIS A 301 -15.31 7.09 15.06
C HIS A 301 -14.19 6.95 16.11
N GLU A 302 -13.59 5.77 16.28
CA GLU A 302 -12.46 5.57 17.20
C GLU A 302 -11.18 6.25 16.67
N VAL A 303 -10.97 6.18 15.35
CA VAL A 303 -9.83 6.84 14.69
C VAL A 303 -9.95 8.35 14.80
N LEU A 304 -11.14 8.89 14.50
CA LEU A 304 -11.44 10.30 14.62
C LEU A 304 -11.26 10.81 16.06
N ARG A 305 -11.75 10.05 17.06
CA ARG A 305 -11.56 10.41 18.48
C ARG A 305 -10.08 10.48 18.88
N LYS A 306 -9.22 9.59 18.37
CA LYS A 306 -7.78 9.65 18.65
C LYS A 306 -7.12 10.89 18.07
N CYS A 307 -7.54 11.33 16.89
CA CYS A 307 -7.05 12.56 16.27
C CYS A 307 -7.39 13.78 17.15
N LEU A 308 -8.57 13.81 17.77
CA LEU A 308 -8.96 14.87 18.70
C LEU A 308 -7.95 14.99 19.86
N VAL A 309 -7.67 13.87 20.53
CA VAL A 309 -6.77 13.84 21.69
C VAL A 309 -5.35 14.27 21.31
N GLN A 310 -4.88 13.87 20.12
CA GLN A 310 -3.56 14.28 19.62
C GLN A 310 -3.49 15.78 19.32
N GLN A 311 -4.56 16.38 18.80
CA GLN A 311 -4.64 17.83 18.59
C GLN A 311 -4.60 18.58 19.92
N THR A 312 -5.38 18.15 20.92
CA THR A 312 -5.43 18.81 22.25
C THR A 312 -4.06 18.77 22.95
N LEU A 313 -3.36 17.62 22.91
CA LEU A 313 -2.02 17.48 23.49
C LEU A 313 -0.93 18.30 22.77
N TYR A 314 -1.11 18.61 21.49
CA TYR A 314 -0.18 19.42 20.72
C TYR A 314 -0.39 20.92 21.00
N GLU A 315 -1.64 21.35 21.17
CA GLU A 315 -2.00 22.71 21.55
C GLU A 315 -1.52 23.05 22.97
N GLU A 316 -1.74 22.16 23.95
CA GLU A 316 -1.25 22.34 25.32
C GLU A 316 0.29 22.46 25.41
N LYS A 317 1.03 21.80 24.50
CA LYS A 317 2.50 21.89 24.41
C LYS A 317 2.99 23.18 23.75
N LYS A 318 2.18 23.82 22.90
CA LYS A 318 2.51 25.15 22.34
C LYS A 318 2.28 26.25 23.37
N ASP A 319 1.26 26.11 24.20
CA ASP A 319 0.95 27.09 25.26
C ASP A 319 1.90 27.01 26.47
N THR A 320 2.81 26.04 26.52
CA THR A 320 3.81 25.87 27.58
C THR A 320 5.25 26.20 27.16
N GLN A 321 5.50 26.68 25.93
CA GLN A 321 6.81 27.26 25.59
C GLN A 321 6.92 28.69 26.13
N PRO A 322 7.81 28.98 27.09
CA PRO A 322 8.03 30.35 27.52
C PRO A 322 8.71 31.12 26.39
N HIS A 323 8.16 32.28 26.04
CA HIS A 323 8.91 33.32 25.33
C HIS A 323 10.09 33.75 26.21
N GLU A 324 11.27 33.18 25.97
CA GLU A 324 12.52 33.74 26.51
C GLU A 324 12.79 35.07 25.82
N ASN A 325 12.35 36.15 26.47
CA ASN A 325 12.89 37.48 26.24
C ASN A 325 14.35 37.45 26.68
N ILE A 326 15.27 37.28 25.72
CA ILE A 326 16.69 37.49 25.94
C ILE A 326 16.90 38.99 26.15
N VAL A 327 16.89 39.42 27.42
CA VAL A 327 17.42 40.72 27.82
C VAL A 327 18.94 40.62 27.77
N ILE A 328 19.53 41.14 26.71
CA ILE A 328 20.99 41.28 26.59
C ILE A 328 21.41 42.43 27.51
N SER A 329 21.84 42.08 28.73
CA SER A 329 22.63 42.98 29.57
C SER A 329 24.07 43.00 29.06
N THR A 330 24.47 44.10 28.45
CA THR A 330 25.86 44.41 28.10
C THR A 330 26.69 44.73 29.33
N PRO A 331 27.95 44.23 29.42
CA PRO A 331 29.00 44.89 30.15
C PRO A 331 29.97 45.59 29.18
N ASN A 332 30.10 46.90 29.35
CA ASN A 332 31.19 47.71 28.81
C ASN A 332 32.53 47.30 29.46
N SER A 333 33.57 47.01 28.66
CA SER A 333 34.84 47.76 28.66
C SER A 333 35.90 47.13 27.72
N THR A 334 36.13 47.80 26.60
CA THR A 334 37.41 48.38 26.14
C THR A 334 38.72 47.54 26.16
N ILE A 335 39.15 47.12 24.95
CA ILE A 335 40.53 47.14 24.37
C ILE A 335 41.56 46.17 25.02
N ASP A 336 42.27 45.25 24.34
CA ASP A 336 43.16 45.45 23.20
C ASP A 336 43.54 44.16 22.41
N LYS A 337 44.08 44.39 21.22
CA LYS A 337 44.49 43.45 20.14
C LYS A 337 45.48 42.33 20.53
N LYS A 338 45.28 41.12 19.95
CA LYS A 338 46.26 40.50 19.02
C LYS A 338 45.68 39.28 18.30
N ILE A 339 45.67 39.38 16.97
CA ILE A 339 45.48 38.26 16.05
C ILE A 339 46.83 37.54 15.94
N THR A 340 46.84 36.22 16.09
CA THR A 340 47.85 35.36 15.48
C THR A 340 47.20 34.03 15.11
N VAL A 341 47.17 33.74 13.82
CA VAL A 341 46.81 32.44 13.24
C VAL A 341 48.11 31.68 13.05
N GLU A 342 48.20 30.44 13.52
CA GLU A 342 49.10 29.47 12.90
C GLU A 342 48.50 28.05 12.93
N LYS A 343 48.67 27.40 11.77
CA LYS A 343 48.24 26.06 11.39
C LYS A 343 49.04 24.98 12.13
N GLY A 344 48.47 23.79 12.29
CA GLY A 344 49.27 22.57 12.20
C GLY A 344 48.83 21.37 13.05
N ILE A 345 48.08 20.47 12.42
CA ILE A 345 48.28 19.00 12.36
C ILE A 345 48.21 18.16 13.65
N SER A 346 47.39 17.10 13.50
CA SER A 346 47.13 15.89 14.28
C SER A 346 48.25 15.30 15.16
N PHE A 347 47.87 14.59 16.23
CA PHE A 347 48.34 13.22 16.47
C PHE A 347 47.32 12.39 17.27
N LEU A 348 46.95 11.23 16.71
CA LEU A 348 46.37 10.07 17.37
C LEU A 348 47.44 9.41 18.25
N GLN A 349 47.11 9.04 19.48
CA GLN A 349 47.86 8.04 20.26
C GLN A 349 46.99 6.81 20.45
N GLN A 350 47.32 5.74 19.72
CA GLN A 350 47.01 4.37 20.11
C GLN A 350 48.22 3.84 20.89
N GLY A 351 47.98 3.44 22.14
CA GLY A 351 48.91 2.63 22.93
C GLY A 351 48.54 1.16 22.81
N THR A 352 49.50 0.33 22.40
CA THR A 352 49.45 -1.12 22.62
C THR A 352 50.87 -1.60 22.84
N ILE A 353 51.16 -2.12 24.03
CA ILE A 353 52.32 -2.97 24.33
C ILE A 353 51.86 -4.05 25.29
N THR A 354 52.27 -5.28 25.00
CA THR A 354 52.73 -6.40 25.86
C THR A 354 52.20 -7.71 25.26
N HIS A 355 52.95 -8.81 25.18
CA HIS A 355 54.37 -9.09 25.30
C HIS A 355 54.63 -10.46 24.66
#